data_AF-A0A087XZI4-F1
#
_entry.id   AF-A0A087XZI4-F1
#
_cell.length_a   1.000
_cell.length_b   1.000
_cell.length_c   1.000
_cell.angle_alpha   90.00
_cell.angle_beta   90.00
_cell.angle_gamma   90.00
#
_symmetry.space_group_name_H-M   'P 1'
#
loop_
_entity.id
_entity.type
_entity.pdbx_description
1 polymer ?
#
loop_
_entity_poly.entity_id
_entity_poly.type
_entity_poly.pdbx_seq_one_letter_code
_entity_poly.pdbx_strand_id
1 'polypeptide(L)'
;RKVSYSVTWFCSWSPCANCSIRLAQFLHQTPNLRLRIFVSRLYFCDLEDSREREGLRILKKAGVHITVMSYKDYFYCWQTFVAKSQSKFKPWDGLHQNYIRLSRKLNRILQPALDIKKFIYHYKNLRWARGRCETYLCFVVKKKLHLFMFVIVGRNRLFDLNVTMNNKSLYLIPLHLQLLFLRHLGALCPGLWGYGVTGERKVSYSVTWFCSWSPCANCSIRLAQFLHQTPNLRLRIFVSRLYFCDLEDSREREGLRILKKAGVHITVMSYKDYFYCWQTFVAKSQSKFKPWDGLHQNYIRLSRKLNRILQVQFF
;
A
#
# COMPACT_ATOMS: atom_id res chain seq x y z
N ARG A 1 -4.49 18.16 33.59
CA ARG A 1 -3.96 17.96 32.21
C ARG A 1 -3.47 16.51 32.10
N LYS A 2 -4.01 15.69 31.18
CA LYS A 2 -3.45 14.33 30.95
C LYS A 2 -2.12 14.48 30.21
N VAL A 3 -1.02 14.08 30.85
CA VAL A 3 0.32 14.12 30.26
C VAL A 3 0.40 13.02 29.19
N SER A 4 0.91 13.37 28.01
CA SER A 4 1.19 12.40 26.94
C SER A 4 2.67 12.06 26.94
N TYR A 5 2.96 10.77 26.82
CA TYR A 5 4.32 10.25 26.80
C TYR A 5 4.65 9.72 25.41
N SER A 6 5.86 9.97 24.93
CA SER A 6 6.39 9.31 23.73
C SER A 6 7.63 8.52 24.12
N VAL A 7 7.56 7.21 23.95
CA VAL A 7 8.65 6.29 24.26
C VAL A 7 9.22 5.74 22.96
N THR A 8 10.54 5.75 22.85
CA THR A 8 11.27 5.21 21.69
C THR A 8 12.21 4.11 22.16
N TRP A 9 12.04 2.92 21.60
CA TRP A 9 12.89 1.77 21.85
C TRP A 9 13.86 1.54 20.69
N PHE A 10 15.11 1.25 21.02
CA PHE A 10 16.12 0.77 20.09
C PHE A 10 16.52 -0.64 20.52
N CYS A 11 15.98 -1.65 19.82
CA CYS A 11 16.12 -3.05 20.20
C CYS A 11 17.07 -3.77 19.24
N SER A 12 17.93 -4.63 19.79
CA SER A 12 18.80 -5.50 18.99
C SER A 12 18.00 -6.48 18.12
N TRP A 13 16.85 -6.93 18.61
CA TRP A 13 15.90 -7.82 17.95
C TRP A 13 14.47 -7.30 18.06
N SER A 14 13.59 -7.66 17.12
CA SER A 14 12.16 -7.40 17.25
C SER A 14 11.56 -8.18 18.42
N PRO A 15 10.49 -7.68 19.06
CA PRO A 15 9.85 -8.40 20.16
C PRO A 15 9.30 -9.76 19.70
N CYS A 16 9.34 -10.76 20.58
CA CYS A 16 8.70 -12.04 20.32
C CYS A 16 7.16 -11.92 20.35
N ALA A 17 6.46 -12.99 19.98
CA ALA A 17 4.99 -13.00 19.93
C ALA A 17 4.34 -12.63 21.28
N ASN A 18 4.80 -13.24 22.38
CA ASN A 18 4.24 -13.01 23.71
C ASN A 18 4.48 -11.57 24.20
N CYS A 19 5.70 -11.03 24.02
CA CYS A 19 6.00 -9.65 24.35
C CYS A 19 5.14 -8.68 23.52
N SER A 20 4.95 -8.98 22.24
CA SER A 20 4.13 -8.17 21.33
C SER A 20 2.66 -8.11 21.77
N ILE A 21 2.09 -9.23 22.19
CA ILE A 21 0.71 -9.32 22.69
C ILE A 21 0.56 -8.52 23.99
N ARG A 22 1.45 -8.76 24.97
CA ARG A 22 1.42 -8.05 26.26
C ARG A 22 1.58 -6.55 26.09
N LEU A 23 2.48 -6.12 25.21
CA LEU A 23 2.71 -4.71 24.93
C LEU A 23 1.51 -4.05 24.23
N ALA A 24 0.83 -4.75 23.32
CA ALA A 24 -0.41 -4.25 22.72
C ALA A 24 -1.54 -4.09 23.76
N GLN A 25 -1.67 -5.05 24.69
CA GLN A 25 -2.64 -4.95 25.80
C GLN A 25 -2.33 -3.76 26.71
N PHE A 26 -1.07 -3.57 27.07
CA PHE A 26 -0.63 -2.42 27.86
C PHE A 26 -0.94 -1.08 27.19
N LEU A 27 -0.67 -0.97 25.88
CA LEU A 27 -0.96 0.26 25.11
C LEU A 27 -2.45 0.54 25.00
N HIS A 28 -3.29 -0.49 24.96
CA HIS A 28 -4.74 -0.33 24.98
C HIS A 28 -5.23 0.32 26.29
N GLN A 29 -4.60 -0.02 27.41
CA GLN A 29 -4.89 0.54 28.72
C GLN A 29 -4.28 1.95 28.93
N THR A 30 -3.36 2.38 28.05
CA THR A 30 -2.60 3.62 28.18
C THR A 30 -2.70 4.52 26.94
N PRO A 31 -3.87 5.11 26.64
CA PRO A 31 -4.12 5.85 25.39
C PRO A 31 -3.25 7.11 25.22
N ASN A 32 -2.63 7.62 26.29
CA ASN A 32 -1.76 8.79 26.25
C ASN A 32 -0.30 8.46 25.87
N LEU A 33 0.05 7.18 25.73
CA LEU A 33 1.40 6.71 25.43
C LEU A 33 1.55 6.40 23.93
N ARG A 34 2.54 7.01 23.28
CA ARG A 34 2.95 6.69 21.92
C ARG A 34 4.27 5.93 21.92
N LEU A 35 4.24 4.70 21.39
CA LEU A 35 5.42 3.85 21.31
C LEU A 35 5.98 3.79 19.89
N ARG A 36 7.29 4.03 19.76
CA ARG A 36 8.09 3.82 18.56
C ARG A 36 9.14 2.74 18.84
N ILE A 37 9.27 1.76 17.96
CA ILE A 37 10.24 0.68 18.11
C ILE A 37 11.13 0.64 16.86
N PHE A 38 12.43 0.78 17.06
CA PHE A 38 13.46 0.59 16.06
C PHE A 38 14.17 -0.72 16.33
N VAL A 39 14.16 -1.63 15.36
CA VAL A 39 14.74 -2.97 15.52
C VAL A 39 15.96 -3.13 14.62
N SER A 40 17.04 -3.66 15.17
CA SER A 40 18.26 -3.97 14.41
C SER A 40 18.04 -5.19 13.51
N ARG A 41 17.36 -6.22 14.03
CA ARG A 41 17.08 -7.51 13.38
C ARG A 41 15.65 -7.98 13.68
N LEU A 42 15.14 -8.89 12.85
CA LEU A 42 13.81 -9.49 13.02
C LEU A 42 13.93 -10.87 13.68
N TYR A 43 13.33 -11.03 14.86
CA TYR A 43 13.38 -12.24 15.69
C TYR A 43 12.49 -13.34 15.12
N PHE A 44 13.07 -14.48 14.73
CA PHE A 44 12.41 -15.68 14.18
C PHE A 44 11.29 -15.43 13.15
N CYS A 45 11.41 -14.36 12.36
CA CYS A 45 10.42 -14.01 11.34
C CYS A 45 10.70 -14.68 9.98
N ASP A 46 11.55 -15.70 9.91
CA ASP A 46 11.93 -16.35 8.64
C ASP A 46 10.80 -17.21 8.09
N LEU A 47 10.10 -17.95 8.94
CA LEU A 47 8.93 -18.74 8.56
C LEU A 47 7.71 -17.83 8.34
N GLU A 48 6.93 -18.09 7.28
CA GLU A 48 5.81 -17.22 6.91
C GLU A 48 4.67 -17.22 7.93
N ASP A 49 4.47 -18.34 8.62
CA ASP A 49 3.42 -18.59 9.61
C ASP A 49 3.93 -18.52 11.07
N SER A 50 5.11 -17.93 11.29
CA SER A 50 5.68 -17.77 12.65
C SER A 50 4.75 -16.94 13.54
N ARG A 51 4.57 -17.32 14.80
CA ARG A 51 3.79 -16.55 15.79
C ARG A 51 4.34 -15.13 15.95
N GLU A 52 5.64 -14.96 15.73
CA GLU A 52 6.39 -13.70 15.79
C GLU A 52 5.85 -12.68 14.79
N ARG A 53 5.59 -13.11 13.54
CA ARG A 53 4.98 -12.26 12.52
C ARG A 53 3.60 -11.76 12.94
N GLU A 54 2.78 -12.62 13.55
CA GLU A 54 1.45 -12.20 14.04
C GLU A 54 1.58 -11.23 15.21
N GLY A 55 2.50 -11.48 16.15
CA GLY A 55 2.82 -10.53 17.22
C GLY A 55 3.14 -9.13 16.69
N LEU A 56 3.98 -9.03 15.65
CA LEU A 56 4.32 -7.74 15.04
C LEU A 56 3.10 -7.07 14.37
N ARG A 57 2.17 -7.84 13.77
CA ARG A 57 0.91 -7.31 13.23
C ARG A 57 0.00 -6.79 14.34
N ILE A 58 -0.08 -7.48 15.49
CA ILE A 58 -0.84 -7.04 16.66
C ILE A 58 -0.31 -5.70 17.17
N LEU A 59 1.01 -5.54 17.30
CA LEU A 59 1.61 -4.24 17.67
C LEU A 59 1.26 -3.14 16.68
N LYS A 60 1.29 -3.45 15.37
CA LYS A 60 0.91 -2.48 14.33
C LYS A 60 -0.56 -2.05 14.46
N LYS A 61 -1.47 -2.99 14.73
CA LYS A 61 -2.90 -2.73 14.98
C LYS A 61 -3.11 -1.89 16.24
N ALA A 62 -2.28 -2.09 17.27
CA ALA A 62 -2.28 -1.28 18.49
C ALA A 62 -1.69 0.14 18.31
N GLY A 63 -1.33 0.55 17.08
CA GLY A 63 -0.83 1.89 16.78
C GLY A 63 0.67 2.08 16.96
N VAL A 64 1.44 1.02 17.24
CA VAL A 64 2.90 1.10 17.40
C VAL A 64 3.58 1.38 16.07
N HIS A 65 4.50 2.34 16.07
CA HIS A 65 5.38 2.59 14.93
C HIS A 65 6.64 1.73 15.04
N ILE A 66 6.64 0.55 14.41
CA ILE A 66 7.80 -0.34 14.34
C ILE A 66 8.52 -0.22 13.00
N THR A 67 9.85 -0.04 13.03
CA THR A 67 10.72 0.11 11.84
C THR A 67 12.08 -0.54 12.06
N VAL A 68 12.84 -0.78 10.98
CA VAL A 68 14.22 -1.29 11.07
C VAL A 68 15.18 -0.11 11.26
N MET A 69 16.23 -0.29 12.07
CA MET A 69 17.26 0.71 12.30
C MET A 69 18.06 1.02 11.02
N SER A 70 18.08 2.29 10.64
CA SER A 70 18.93 2.86 9.59
C SER A 70 20.29 3.28 10.16
N TYR A 71 21.19 3.76 9.28
CA TYR A 71 22.45 4.36 9.70
C TYR A 71 22.28 5.43 10.78
N LYS A 72 21.27 6.31 10.61
CA LYS A 72 21.00 7.42 11.56
C LYS A 72 20.62 6.89 12.94
N ASP A 73 19.88 5.79 12.99
CA ASP A 73 19.42 5.20 14.24
C ASP A 73 20.58 4.52 14.98
N TYR A 74 21.46 3.79 14.27
CA TYR A 74 22.67 3.23 14.89
C TYR A 74 23.63 4.33 15.37
N PHE A 75 23.80 5.38 14.58
CA PHE A 75 24.62 6.53 14.96
C PHE A 75 24.07 7.21 16.23
N TYR A 76 22.76 7.42 16.31
CA TYR A 76 22.09 7.95 17.49
C TYR A 76 22.31 7.02 18.71
N CYS A 77 22.08 5.72 18.56
CA CYS A 77 22.32 4.75 19.64
C CYS A 77 23.76 4.77 20.14
N TRP A 78 24.74 4.84 19.24
CA TRP A 78 26.15 4.95 19.58
C TRP A 78 26.44 6.20 20.41
N GLN A 79 25.93 7.35 19.97
CA GLN A 79 26.19 8.62 20.65
C GLN A 79 25.53 8.73 22.03
N THR A 80 24.36 8.12 22.20
CA THR A 80 23.53 8.26 23.41
C THR A 80 23.77 7.16 24.44
N PHE A 81 23.90 5.90 24.01
CA PHE A 81 23.85 4.75 24.93
C PHE A 81 25.16 3.97 25.06
N VAL A 82 26.17 4.25 24.23
CA VAL A 82 27.47 3.55 24.30
C VAL A 82 28.48 4.41 25.08
N ALA A 83 29.14 3.81 26.07
CA ALA A 83 30.17 4.46 26.86
C ALA A 83 31.32 4.94 25.93
N LYS A 84 31.65 6.24 26.00
CA LYS A 84 32.59 6.86 25.07
C LYS A 84 34.04 6.55 25.48
N SER A 85 34.75 5.79 24.65
CA SER A 85 36.22 5.69 24.67
C SER A 85 36.80 6.31 23.40
N GLN A 86 36.56 7.63 23.20
CA GLN A 86 37.09 8.46 22.10
C GLN A 86 36.81 7.99 20.65
N SER A 87 36.10 6.89 20.45
CA SER A 87 35.89 6.28 19.14
C SER A 87 34.64 6.81 18.43
N LYS A 88 34.82 7.20 17.16
CA LYS A 88 33.73 7.56 16.26
C LYS A 88 32.97 6.30 15.83
N PHE A 89 31.66 6.41 15.65
CA PHE A 89 30.86 5.32 15.10
C PHE A 89 31.37 4.94 13.70
N LYS A 90 31.74 3.67 13.52
CA LYS A 90 32.10 3.12 12.22
C LYS A 90 31.00 2.13 11.78
N PRO A 91 30.28 2.39 10.67
CA PRO A 91 29.33 1.43 10.13
C PRO A 91 30.08 0.22 9.58
N TRP A 92 29.49 -0.96 9.68
CA TRP A 92 30.00 -2.17 9.04
C TRP A 92 29.53 -2.28 7.58
N ASP A 93 30.25 -3.09 6.81
CA ASP A 93 29.93 -3.35 5.41
C ASP A 93 28.53 -3.97 5.26
N GLY A 94 27.79 -3.47 4.27
CA GLY A 94 26.44 -3.95 4.01
C GLY A 94 25.35 -3.42 4.94
N LEU A 95 25.63 -2.48 5.86
CA LEU A 95 24.62 -1.90 6.77
C LEU A 95 23.40 -1.36 5.99
N HIS A 96 23.65 -0.60 4.92
CA HIS A 96 22.57 -0.03 4.10
C HIS A 96 21.76 -1.10 3.35
N GLN A 97 22.44 -2.08 2.76
CA GLN A 97 21.82 -3.20 2.05
C GLN A 97 20.97 -4.04 3.01
N ASN A 98 21.47 -4.31 4.22
CA ASN A 98 20.73 -5.01 5.27
C ASN A 98 19.51 -4.24 5.73
N TYR A 99 19.64 -2.93 5.94
CA TYR A 99 18.51 -2.06 6.26
C TYR A 99 17.40 -2.15 5.20
N ILE A 100 17.77 -2.08 3.91
CA ILE A 100 16.81 -2.21 2.80
C ILE A 100 16.13 -3.58 2.83
N ARG A 101 16.91 -4.66 2.96
CA ARG A 101 16.42 -6.04 2.97
C ARG A 101 15.43 -6.28 4.12
N LEU A 102 15.81 -5.92 5.34
CA LEU A 102 15.00 -6.10 6.54
C LEU A 102 13.77 -5.18 6.53
N SER A 103 13.89 -3.94 6.08
CA SER A 103 12.74 -3.01 5.97
C SER A 103 11.68 -3.57 5.00
N ARG A 104 12.10 -4.13 3.86
CA ARG A 104 11.17 -4.81 2.93
C ARG A 104 10.54 -6.05 3.54
N LYS A 105 11.27 -6.80 4.37
CA LYS A 105 10.72 -7.98 5.08
C LYS A 105 9.71 -7.55 6.14
N LEU A 106 10.05 -6.59 6.99
CA LEU A 106 9.15 -6.05 8.01
C LEU A 106 7.88 -5.46 7.39
N ASN A 107 8.00 -4.67 6.31
CA ASN A 107 6.84 -4.14 5.60
C ASN A 107 5.93 -5.26 5.10
N ARG A 108 6.46 -6.38 4.59
CA ARG A 108 5.63 -7.53 4.19
C ARG A 108 4.90 -8.17 5.38
N ILE A 109 5.52 -8.19 6.57
CA ILE A 109 4.93 -8.76 7.78
C ILE A 109 3.76 -7.91 8.28
N LEU A 110 3.94 -6.59 8.36
CA LEU A 110 3.01 -5.68 9.02
C LEU A 110 1.78 -5.32 8.18
N GLN A 111 1.81 -5.55 6.87
CA GLN A 111 0.74 -5.11 5.97
C GLN A 111 -0.45 -6.07 6.03
N PRO A 112 -1.69 -5.55 5.93
CA PRO A 112 -2.88 -6.38 5.85
C PRO A 112 -2.83 -7.20 4.57
N ALA A 113 -2.94 -8.52 4.71
CA ALA A 113 -2.96 -9.44 3.61
C ALA A 113 -4.41 -9.79 3.25
N LEU A 114 -4.74 -9.74 1.96
CA LEU A 114 -6.03 -10.08 1.42
C LEU A 114 -6.26 -11.59 1.53
N ASP A 115 -7.44 -12.00 1.98
CA ASP A 115 -7.82 -13.40 2.01
C ASP A 115 -7.74 -14.06 0.61
N ILE A 116 -7.28 -15.31 0.55
CA ILE A 116 -7.10 -16.07 -0.69
C ILE A 116 -8.40 -16.12 -1.50
N LYS A 117 -9.53 -16.46 -0.84
CA LYS A 117 -10.82 -16.57 -1.52
C LYS A 117 -11.26 -15.21 -2.06
N LYS A 118 -11.04 -14.14 -1.30
CA LYS A 118 -11.30 -12.77 -1.76
C LYS A 118 -10.45 -12.37 -2.97
N PHE A 119 -9.15 -12.67 -2.95
CA PHE A 119 -8.29 -12.37 -4.09
C PHE A 119 -8.76 -13.11 -5.34
N ILE A 120 -8.91 -14.44 -5.26
CA ILE A 120 -9.35 -15.25 -6.41
C ILE A 120 -10.71 -14.78 -6.91
N TYR A 121 -11.67 -14.55 -6.00
CA TYR A 121 -13.01 -14.10 -6.40
C TYR A 121 -12.95 -12.74 -7.11
N HIS A 122 -12.32 -11.73 -6.53
CA HIS A 122 -12.36 -10.36 -7.06
C HIS A 122 -11.35 -10.07 -8.17
N TYR A 123 -10.23 -10.78 -8.28
CA TYR A 123 -9.19 -10.53 -9.29
C TYR A 123 -9.25 -11.48 -10.49
N LYS A 124 -10.17 -12.45 -10.52
CA LYS A 124 -10.37 -13.32 -11.70
C LYS A 124 -10.80 -12.50 -12.92
N ASN A 125 -10.03 -12.53 -14.03
CA ASN A 125 -10.27 -11.74 -15.25
C ASN A 125 -11.38 -12.30 -16.16
N LEU A 126 -12.55 -12.58 -15.58
CA LEU A 126 -13.69 -13.15 -16.31
C LEU A 126 -14.24 -12.19 -17.36
N ARG A 127 -14.78 -12.75 -18.46
CA ARG A 127 -15.57 -12.01 -19.45
C ARG A 127 -16.86 -11.44 -18.85
N TRP A 128 -17.57 -12.27 -18.08
CA TRP A 128 -18.81 -11.91 -17.39
C TRP A 128 -18.62 -12.14 -15.90
N ALA A 129 -18.71 -11.05 -15.13
CA ALA A 129 -18.30 -11.01 -13.74
C ALA A 129 -19.50 -10.78 -12.80
N ARG A 130 -20.59 -11.52 -13.02
CA ARG A 130 -21.84 -11.41 -12.23
C ARG A 130 -21.53 -11.55 -10.73
N GLY A 131 -22.18 -10.73 -9.92
CA GLY A 131 -22.03 -10.70 -8.45
C GLY A 131 -20.80 -9.94 -7.91
N ARG A 132 -19.87 -9.50 -8.75
CA ARG A 132 -18.66 -8.77 -8.32
C ARG A 132 -18.88 -7.26 -8.26
N CYS A 133 -19.72 -6.83 -7.32
CA CYS A 133 -20.06 -5.41 -7.11
C CYS A 133 -19.05 -4.65 -6.23
N GLU A 134 -17.91 -5.25 -5.88
CA GLU A 134 -16.87 -4.63 -5.06
C GLU A 134 -15.61 -4.39 -5.89
N THR A 135 -14.91 -3.28 -5.60
CA THR A 135 -13.62 -2.98 -6.20
C THR A 135 -12.53 -3.12 -5.14
N TYR A 136 -11.57 -4.00 -5.40
CA TYR A 136 -10.35 -4.15 -4.63
C TYR A 136 -9.21 -3.40 -5.32
N LEU A 137 -8.42 -2.66 -4.53
CA LEU A 137 -7.23 -1.94 -4.96
C LEU A 137 -6.05 -2.32 -4.06
N CYS A 138 -5.06 -3.01 -4.63
CA CYS A 138 -3.74 -3.12 -4.02
C CYS A 138 -2.84 -2.04 -4.63
N PHE A 139 -1.97 -1.41 -3.84
CA PHE A 139 -1.05 -0.43 -4.39
C PHE A 139 0.33 -0.43 -3.73
N VAL A 140 1.28 0.09 -4.50
CA VAL A 140 2.68 0.23 -4.11
C VAL A 140 3.08 1.68 -4.31
N VAL A 141 3.73 2.28 -3.31
CA VAL A 141 4.32 3.62 -3.36
C VAL A 141 5.83 3.49 -3.29
N LYS A 142 6.52 4.00 -4.30
CA LYS A 142 7.99 4.09 -4.38
C LYS A 142 8.41 5.54 -4.20
N LYS A 143 9.24 5.81 -3.18
CA LYS A 143 9.91 7.10 -2.95
C LYS A 143 11.41 6.88 -3.06
N LYS A 144 12.02 7.23 -4.20
CA LYS A 144 13.45 7.18 -4.62
C LYS A 144 14.34 5.99 -4.16
N LEU A 145 14.21 5.43 -2.95
CA LEU A 145 14.83 4.21 -2.41
C LEU A 145 13.96 3.41 -1.41
N HIS A 146 12.78 3.91 -0.98
CA HIS A 146 11.87 3.22 -0.06
C HIS A 146 10.60 2.73 -0.77
N LEU A 147 10.24 1.47 -0.49
CA LEU A 147 9.05 0.80 -1.00
C LEU A 147 8.02 0.67 0.13
N PHE A 148 6.90 1.38 -0.01
CA PHE A 148 5.73 1.21 0.84
C PHE A 148 4.62 0.54 0.02
N MET A 149 3.80 -0.26 0.68
CA MET A 149 2.93 -1.21 0.00
C MET A 149 1.68 -1.38 0.84
N PHE A 150 0.51 -1.28 0.24
CA PHE A 150 -0.75 -1.18 0.99
C PHE A 150 -1.87 -1.88 0.23
N VAL A 151 -2.91 -2.29 0.94
CA VAL A 151 -4.15 -2.84 0.38
C VAL A 151 -5.31 -2.01 0.90
N ILE A 152 -6.19 -1.53 0.02
CA ILE A 152 -7.47 -0.93 0.41
C ILE A 152 -8.59 -1.70 -0.29
N VAL A 153 -9.62 -2.04 0.49
CA VAL A 153 -10.82 -2.72 0.01
C VAL A 153 -11.98 -1.71 0.01
N GLY A 154 -12.73 -1.61 -1.09
CA GLY A 154 -13.88 -0.72 -1.22
C GLY A 154 -15.11 -1.43 -1.79
N ARG A 155 -16.28 -1.14 -1.20
CA ARG A 155 -17.58 -1.58 -1.72
C ARG A 155 -18.14 -0.53 -2.69
N ASN A 156 -18.56 -0.96 -3.89
CA ASN A 156 -19.40 -0.15 -4.78
C ASN A 156 -20.85 -0.64 -4.63
N ARG A 157 -21.46 -0.35 -3.48
CA ARG A 157 -22.92 -0.32 -3.35
C ARG A 157 -23.30 1.06 -2.82
N LEU A 158 -24.35 1.66 -3.39
CA LEU A 158 -25.15 2.61 -2.64
C LEU A 158 -25.52 1.93 -1.31
N PHE A 159 -25.27 2.63 -0.20
CA PHE A 159 -25.49 2.23 1.19
C PHE A 159 -24.42 1.35 1.88
N ASP A 160 -24.10 1.82 3.09
CA ASP A 160 -23.38 1.23 4.23
C ASP A 160 -21.84 1.16 4.21
N LEU A 161 -21.25 2.09 4.97
CA LEU A 161 -19.91 2.00 5.54
C LEU A 161 -19.99 2.30 7.04
N ASN A 162 -20.14 1.23 7.83
CA ASN A 162 -19.77 1.28 9.25
C ASN A 162 -18.26 1.15 9.36
N VAL A 163 -17.59 2.28 9.60
CA VAL A 163 -16.30 2.32 10.27
C VAL A 163 -16.55 3.00 11.61
N THR A 164 -16.67 2.20 12.66
CA THR A 164 -16.76 2.70 14.04
C THR A 164 -15.45 3.40 14.41
N MET A 165 -15.48 4.74 14.43
CA MET A 165 -14.74 5.57 15.37
C MET A 165 -15.63 6.77 15.73
N ASN A 166 -16.13 6.74 16.96
CA ASN A 166 -16.93 7.74 17.69
C ASN A 166 -17.26 9.09 17.02
N ASN A 167 -18.57 9.34 16.92
CA ASN A 167 -19.30 10.61 17.00
C ASN A 167 -18.66 11.84 16.34
N LYS A 168 -19.10 12.14 15.11
CA LYS A 168 -19.79 13.41 14.75
C LYS A 168 -20.34 13.28 13.32
N SER A 169 -21.62 13.58 13.20
CA SER A 169 -22.41 13.55 11.97
C SER A 169 -21.82 14.46 10.90
N LEU A 170 -21.65 13.95 9.67
CA LEU A 170 -21.50 14.77 8.47
C LEU A 170 -21.87 13.95 7.22
N TYR A 171 -22.78 14.52 6.42
CA TYR A 171 -23.32 13.99 5.17
C TYR A 171 -22.24 13.37 4.24
N LEU A 172 -22.41 12.09 3.87
CA LEU A 172 -21.42 11.31 3.12
C LEU A 172 -21.94 10.92 1.72
N ILE A 173 -21.35 11.53 0.69
CA ILE A 173 -21.50 11.20 -0.73
C ILE A 173 -20.84 9.83 -1.02
N PRO A 174 -21.40 8.94 -1.88
CA PRO A 174 -20.79 7.65 -2.20
C PRO A 174 -19.38 7.82 -2.80
N LEU A 175 -18.34 7.48 -2.04
CA LEU A 175 -16.95 7.74 -2.42
C LEU A 175 -16.27 6.46 -2.95
N HIS A 176 -16.07 6.38 -4.26
CA HIS A 176 -15.33 5.27 -4.87
C HIS A 176 -13.88 5.18 -4.35
N LEU A 177 -13.35 3.96 -4.29
CA LEU A 177 -12.07 3.59 -3.68
C LEU A 177 -10.86 4.42 -4.15
N GLN A 178 -10.85 4.81 -5.43
CA GLN A 178 -9.79 5.65 -6.01
C GLN A 178 -9.71 7.03 -5.36
N LEU A 179 -10.83 7.55 -4.84
CA LEU A 179 -10.93 8.87 -4.19
C LEU A 179 -10.55 8.81 -2.70
N LEU A 180 -10.83 7.68 -2.04
CA LEU A 180 -10.30 7.40 -0.70
C LEU A 180 -8.77 7.38 -0.72
N PHE A 181 -8.17 6.80 -1.76
CA PHE A 181 -6.72 6.82 -1.94
C PHE A 181 -6.15 8.24 -2.08
N LEU A 182 -6.82 9.14 -2.81
CA LEU A 182 -6.38 10.54 -2.93
C LEU A 182 -6.33 11.25 -1.56
N ARG A 183 -7.30 10.98 -0.68
CA ARG A 183 -7.32 11.52 0.68
C ARG A 183 -6.17 11.00 1.54
N HIS A 184 -5.75 9.75 1.32
CA HIS A 184 -4.64 9.13 2.06
C HIS A 184 -3.26 9.49 1.49
N LEU A 185 -3.18 9.91 0.21
CA LEU A 185 -1.91 10.25 -0.43
C LEU A 185 -1.17 11.39 0.27
N GLY A 186 -1.88 12.38 0.81
CA GLY A 186 -1.27 13.47 1.60
C GLY A 186 -0.52 12.96 2.83
N ALA A 187 -1.04 11.93 3.50
CA ALA A 187 -0.39 11.28 4.63
C ALA A 187 0.73 10.30 4.20
N LEU A 188 0.55 9.64 3.05
CA LEU A 188 1.49 8.63 2.55
C LEU A 188 2.69 9.22 1.80
N CYS A 189 2.56 10.44 1.27
CA CYS A 189 3.59 11.12 0.48
C CYS A 189 3.91 12.50 1.10
N PRO A 190 4.69 12.57 2.19
CA PRO A 190 5.11 13.85 2.76
C PRO A 190 5.86 14.70 1.73
N GLY A 191 5.51 15.98 1.62
CA GLY A 191 6.10 16.90 0.65
C GLY A 191 5.53 16.80 -0.78
N LEU A 192 4.46 16.02 -1.00
CA LEU A 192 3.79 15.92 -2.31
C LEU A 192 3.29 17.29 -2.82
N TRP A 193 2.80 18.13 -1.90
CA TRP A 193 2.23 19.46 -2.18
C TRP A 193 3.24 20.60 -2.13
N GLY A 194 4.53 20.33 -1.91
CA GLY A 194 5.59 21.33 -2.14
C GLY A 194 5.78 22.42 -1.08
N TYR A 195 5.25 22.31 0.15
CA TYR A 195 5.71 23.17 1.26
C TYR A 195 7.01 22.62 1.86
N GLY A 196 8.10 22.77 1.13
CA GLY A 196 9.46 22.66 1.63
C GLY A 196 10.13 24.00 1.39
N VAL A 197 10.61 24.62 2.47
CA VAL A 197 11.39 25.86 2.46
C VAL A 197 12.57 25.71 1.48
N THR A 198 12.90 26.81 0.81
CA THR A 198 13.97 27.01 -0.17
C THR A 198 15.13 25.99 -0.09
N GLY A 199 15.30 25.19 -1.16
CA GLY A 199 16.53 24.43 -1.41
C GLY A 199 16.45 22.90 -1.33
N GLU A 200 15.35 22.29 -0.87
CA GLU A 200 15.25 20.82 -0.84
C GLU A 200 14.81 20.20 -2.18
N ARG A 201 15.54 19.18 -2.65
CA ARG A 201 15.29 18.43 -3.90
C ARG A 201 13.84 17.94 -3.98
N LYS A 202 13.08 18.35 -5.00
CA LYS A 202 11.71 17.88 -5.31
C LYS A 202 11.62 16.35 -5.21
N VAL A 203 10.80 15.86 -4.28
CA VAL A 203 10.61 14.43 -4.03
C VAL A 203 9.61 13.87 -5.03
N SER A 204 10.07 12.99 -5.92
CA SER A 204 9.19 12.29 -6.87
C SER A 204 8.67 10.98 -6.28
N TYR A 205 7.38 10.72 -6.47
CA TYR A 205 6.70 9.51 -6.06
C TYR A 205 6.26 8.71 -7.28
N SER A 206 6.44 7.39 -7.23
CA SER A 206 5.83 6.48 -8.20
C SER A 206 4.85 5.57 -7.50
N VAL A 207 3.59 5.64 -7.92
CA VAL A 207 2.50 4.82 -7.40
C VAL A 207 2.11 3.81 -8.48
N THR A 208 1.90 2.56 -8.06
CA THR A 208 1.40 1.50 -8.91
C THR A 208 0.15 0.90 -8.27
N TRP A 209 -0.96 0.90 -9.01
CA TRP A 209 -2.23 0.33 -8.61
C TRP A 209 -2.46 -1.01 -9.31
N PHE A 210 -3.03 -1.95 -8.57
CA PHE A 210 -3.56 -3.21 -9.07
C PHE A 210 -5.03 -3.25 -8.69
N CYS A 211 -5.90 -3.07 -9.67
CA CYS A 211 -7.33 -2.94 -9.48
C CYS A 211 -8.05 -4.18 -10.01
N SER A 212 -8.98 -4.70 -9.22
CA SER A 212 -9.94 -5.72 -9.71
C SER A 212 -10.81 -5.23 -10.88
N TRP A 213 -11.18 -3.94 -10.89
CA TRP A 213 -11.94 -3.26 -11.93
C TRP A 213 -11.24 -1.97 -12.34
N SER A 214 -11.32 -1.60 -13.62
CA SER A 214 -10.87 -0.28 -14.08
C SER A 214 -11.67 0.84 -13.40
N PRO A 215 -11.08 2.02 -13.18
CA PRO A 215 -11.81 3.16 -12.63
C PRO A 215 -13.00 3.52 -13.53
N CYS A 216 -14.11 3.97 -12.93
CA CYS A 216 -15.24 4.52 -13.69
C CYS A 216 -14.91 5.93 -14.24
N ALA A 217 -15.80 6.48 -15.06
CA ALA A 217 -15.64 7.82 -15.65
C ALA A 217 -15.33 8.91 -14.60
N ASN A 218 -16.17 9.03 -13.57
CA ASN A 218 -16.02 10.05 -12.52
C ASN A 218 -14.71 9.91 -11.74
N CYS A 219 -14.31 8.67 -11.44
CA CYS A 219 -13.03 8.40 -10.78
C CYS A 219 -11.85 8.82 -11.65
N SER A 220 -11.95 8.51 -12.93
CA SER A 220 -10.91 8.81 -13.92
C SER A 220 -10.72 10.31 -14.08
N ILE A 221 -11.81 11.08 -14.18
CA ILE A 221 -11.76 12.55 -14.27
C ILE A 221 -11.12 13.16 -13.02
N ARG A 222 -11.61 12.78 -11.83
CA ARG A 222 -11.08 13.31 -10.56
C ARG A 222 -9.61 12.94 -10.36
N LEU A 223 -9.21 11.74 -10.76
CA LEU A 223 -7.82 11.30 -10.69
C LEU A 223 -6.92 12.06 -11.66
N ALA A 224 -7.40 12.36 -12.88
CA ALA A 224 -6.68 13.22 -13.82
C ALA A 224 -6.48 14.64 -13.28
N GLN A 225 -7.53 15.24 -12.70
CA GLN A 225 -7.45 16.55 -12.04
C GLN A 225 -6.41 16.55 -10.90
N PHE A 226 -6.41 15.51 -10.07
CA PHE A 226 -5.44 15.36 -8.99
C PHE A 226 -4.00 15.23 -9.51
N LEU A 227 -3.77 14.45 -10.57
CA LEU A 227 -2.45 14.28 -11.16
C LEU A 227 -1.93 15.57 -11.79
N HIS A 228 -2.82 16.37 -12.38
CA HIS A 228 -2.46 17.70 -12.89
C HIS A 228 -1.92 18.62 -11.79
N GLN A 229 -2.50 18.55 -10.59
CA GLN A 229 -2.03 19.30 -9.41
C GLN A 229 -0.78 18.69 -8.74
N THR A 230 -0.35 17.49 -9.14
CA THR A 230 0.75 16.76 -8.51
C THR A 230 1.79 16.27 -9.54
N PRO A 231 2.54 17.17 -10.20
CA PRO A 231 3.46 16.81 -11.30
C PRO A 231 4.61 15.89 -10.87
N ASN A 232 4.91 15.82 -9.58
CA ASN A 232 5.94 14.94 -9.02
C ASN A 232 5.46 13.50 -8.80
N LEU A 233 4.19 13.18 -9.10
CA LEU A 233 3.58 11.88 -8.93
C LEU A 233 3.41 11.15 -10.27
N ARG A 234 4.02 9.96 -10.39
CA ARG A 234 3.81 9.07 -11.53
C ARG A 234 2.89 7.93 -11.14
N LEU A 235 1.74 7.80 -11.81
CA LEU A 235 0.78 6.73 -11.57
C LEU A 235 0.81 5.68 -12.69
N ARG A 236 0.83 4.40 -12.30
CA ARG A 236 0.57 3.24 -13.17
C ARG A 236 -0.63 2.46 -12.65
N ILE A 237 -1.51 2.04 -13.53
CA ILE A 237 -2.73 1.29 -13.17
C ILE A 237 -2.76 -0.01 -13.95
N PHE A 238 -2.71 -1.12 -13.22
CA PHE A 238 -2.94 -2.46 -13.73
C PHE A 238 -4.36 -2.88 -13.38
N VAL A 239 -5.17 -3.25 -14.37
CA VAL A 239 -6.58 -3.62 -14.18
C VAL A 239 -6.81 -5.09 -14.50
N SER A 240 -7.53 -5.80 -13.66
CA SER A 240 -7.95 -7.18 -13.93
C SER A 240 -9.09 -7.24 -14.94
N ARG A 241 -10.03 -6.29 -14.89
CA ARG A 241 -11.21 -6.20 -15.75
C ARG A 241 -11.53 -4.75 -16.09
N LEU A 242 -12.24 -4.54 -17.19
CA LEU A 242 -12.72 -3.23 -17.64
C LEU A 242 -14.16 -3.02 -17.17
N TYR A 243 -14.41 -1.97 -16.39
CA TYR A 243 -15.71 -1.61 -15.84
C TYR A 243 -16.57 -0.94 -16.93
N PHE A 244 -17.73 -1.53 -17.26
CA PHE A 244 -18.72 -1.03 -18.23
C PHE A 244 -18.16 -0.40 -19.52
N CYS A 245 -17.13 -1.01 -20.10
CA CYS A 245 -16.51 -0.55 -21.35
C CYS A 245 -17.06 -1.29 -22.58
N ASP A 246 -18.23 -1.93 -22.52
CA ASP A 246 -18.77 -2.72 -23.63
C ASP A 246 -19.36 -1.87 -24.76
N LEU A 247 -20.10 -0.81 -24.43
CA LEU A 247 -20.63 0.15 -25.41
C LEU A 247 -19.53 1.08 -25.94
N GLU A 248 -19.59 1.46 -27.21
CA GLU A 248 -18.54 2.26 -27.87
C GLU A 248 -18.45 3.71 -27.35
N ASP A 249 -19.60 4.30 -27.05
CA ASP A 249 -19.72 5.66 -26.53
C ASP A 249 -19.87 5.71 -25.01
N SER A 250 -19.43 4.66 -24.31
CA SER A 250 -19.55 4.65 -22.85
C SER A 250 -18.65 5.70 -22.20
N ARG A 251 -19.18 6.41 -21.20
CA ARG A 251 -18.42 7.42 -20.44
C ARG A 251 -17.18 6.82 -19.78
N GLU A 252 -17.19 5.52 -19.48
CA GLU A 252 -16.06 4.78 -18.92
C GLU A 252 -14.88 4.72 -19.89
N ARG A 253 -15.13 4.49 -21.19
CA ARG A 253 -14.09 4.52 -22.21
C ARG A 253 -13.44 5.90 -22.27
N GLU A 254 -14.24 6.96 -22.26
CA GLU A 254 -13.72 8.33 -22.25
C GLU A 254 -12.93 8.65 -20.98
N GLY A 255 -13.40 8.21 -19.81
CA GLY A 255 -12.65 8.31 -18.57
C GLY A 255 -11.24 7.70 -18.67
N LEU A 256 -11.11 6.51 -19.24
CA LEU A 256 -9.80 5.86 -19.43
C LEU A 256 -8.92 6.64 -20.42
N ARG A 257 -9.49 7.24 -21.47
CA ARG A 257 -8.75 8.12 -22.40
C ARG A 257 -8.24 9.38 -21.70
N ILE A 258 -9.06 10.01 -20.86
CA ILE A 258 -8.66 11.17 -20.04
C ILE A 258 -7.46 10.83 -19.15
N LEU A 259 -7.48 9.67 -18.49
CA LEU A 259 -6.34 9.23 -17.68
C LEU A 259 -5.08 9.01 -18.51
N LYS A 260 -5.19 8.42 -19.71
CA LYS A 260 -4.05 8.26 -20.61
C LYS A 260 -3.50 9.62 -21.07
N LYS A 261 -4.38 10.58 -21.40
CA LYS A 261 -3.98 11.96 -21.73
C LYS A 261 -3.28 12.65 -20.54
N ALA A 262 -3.69 12.37 -19.31
CA ALA A 262 -3.02 12.82 -18.09
C ALA A 262 -1.69 12.10 -17.78
N GLY A 263 -1.17 11.27 -18.69
CA GLY A 263 0.12 10.58 -18.55
C GLY A 263 0.08 9.30 -17.71
N VAL A 264 -1.11 8.79 -17.37
CA VAL A 264 -1.24 7.52 -16.63
C VAL A 264 -1.01 6.34 -17.55
N HIS A 265 -0.12 5.43 -17.15
CA HIS A 265 0.05 4.16 -17.85
C HIS A 265 -0.99 3.15 -17.36
N ILE A 266 -1.94 2.79 -18.23
CA ILE A 266 -3.03 1.84 -17.91
C ILE A 266 -2.83 0.57 -18.72
N THR A 267 -2.77 -0.58 -18.05
CA THR A 267 -2.58 -1.90 -18.66
C THR A 267 -3.47 -2.95 -18.02
N VAL A 268 -3.74 -4.04 -18.75
CA VAL A 268 -4.42 -5.21 -18.18
C VAL A 268 -3.39 -6.07 -17.44
N MET A 269 -3.78 -6.61 -16.28
CA MET A 269 -2.94 -7.51 -15.49
C MET A 269 -2.60 -8.79 -16.25
N SER A 270 -1.30 -9.03 -16.42
CA SER A 270 -0.73 -10.27 -16.94
C SER A 270 -0.57 -11.33 -15.85
N TYR A 271 -0.14 -12.55 -16.23
CA TYR A 271 0.23 -13.58 -15.26
C TYR A 271 1.27 -13.09 -14.24
N LYS A 272 2.28 -12.33 -14.69
CA LYS A 272 3.33 -11.80 -13.82
C LYS A 272 2.77 -10.83 -12.79
N ASP A 273 1.78 -10.02 -13.17
CA ASP A 273 1.14 -9.06 -12.26
C ASP A 273 0.28 -9.78 -11.21
N TYR A 274 -0.47 -10.82 -11.62
CA TYR A 274 -1.23 -11.64 -10.67
C TYR A 274 -0.32 -12.39 -9.70
N PHE A 275 0.76 -12.97 -10.20
CA PHE A 275 1.77 -13.64 -9.38
C PHE A 275 2.40 -12.66 -8.40
N TYR A 276 2.76 -11.45 -8.85
CA TYR A 276 3.25 -10.39 -8.00
C TYR A 276 2.22 -10.04 -6.91
N CYS A 277 0.96 -9.80 -7.28
CA CYS A 277 -0.09 -9.49 -6.31
C CYS A 277 -0.32 -10.61 -5.30
N TRP A 278 -0.29 -11.87 -5.74
CA TRP A 278 -0.41 -13.02 -4.86
C TRP A 278 0.72 -13.09 -3.84
N GLN A 279 1.97 -12.91 -4.28
CA GLN A 279 3.12 -12.94 -3.40
C GLN A 279 3.17 -11.76 -2.42
N THR A 280 2.55 -10.66 -2.80
CA THR A 280 2.74 -9.35 -2.19
C THR A 280 1.59 -8.98 -1.26
N PHE A 281 0.36 -9.25 -1.67
CA PHE A 281 -0.85 -8.75 -1.01
C PHE A 281 -1.77 -9.85 -0.51
N VAL A 282 -1.56 -11.13 -0.82
CA VAL A 282 -2.47 -12.22 -0.42
C VAL A 282 -1.91 -12.96 0.79
N ALA A 283 -2.78 -13.24 1.77
CA ALA A 283 -2.46 -14.00 2.97
C ALA A 283 -2.14 -15.44 2.57
N LYS A 284 -0.87 -15.82 2.62
CA LYS A 284 -0.46 -17.19 2.31
C LYS A 284 -0.55 -18.04 3.56
N SER A 285 -1.59 -18.86 3.68
CA SER A 285 -1.41 -20.17 4.31
C SER A 285 -1.09 -21.15 3.18
N GLN A 286 0.21 -21.46 3.04
CA GLN A 286 0.77 -22.63 2.33
C GLN A 286 0.59 -22.78 0.79
N SER A 287 -0.25 -21.99 0.09
CA SER A 287 -0.51 -22.23 -1.35
C SER A 287 0.31 -21.36 -2.32
N LYS A 288 0.94 -22.02 -3.32
CA LYS A 288 1.50 -21.37 -4.51
C LYS A 288 0.36 -20.76 -5.35
N PHE A 289 0.62 -19.63 -6.02
CA PHE A 289 -0.35 -19.06 -6.95
C PHE A 289 -0.66 -20.07 -8.05
N LYS A 290 -1.93 -20.47 -8.16
CA LYS A 290 -2.43 -21.30 -9.26
C LYS A 290 -3.23 -20.40 -10.20
N PRO A 291 -2.79 -20.19 -11.45
CA PRO A 291 -3.58 -19.46 -12.42
C PRO A 291 -4.88 -20.22 -12.69
N TRP A 292 -5.99 -19.49 -12.86
CA TRP A 292 -7.25 -20.10 -13.26
C TRP A 292 -7.33 -20.30 -14.77
N ASP A 293 -8.22 -21.19 -15.20
CA ASP A 293 -8.44 -21.47 -16.62
C ASP A 293 -8.85 -20.22 -17.39
N GLY A 294 -8.24 -20.04 -18.56
CA GLY A 294 -8.51 -18.91 -19.43
C GLY A 294 -7.82 -17.60 -19.02
N LEU A 295 -6.97 -17.57 -17.98
CA LEU A 295 -6.30 -16.35 -17.53
C LEU A 295 -5.57 -15.65 -18.69
N HIS A 296 -4.77 -16.40 -19.45
CA HIS A 296 -3.97 -15.85 -20.55
C HIS A 296 -4.83 -15.39 -21.73
N GLN A 297 -5.81 -16.21 -22.14
CA GLN A 297 -6.73 -15.86 -23.23
C GLN A 297 -7.54 -14.59 -22.89
N ASN A 298 -8.03 -14.49 -21.66
CA ASN A 298 -8.74 -13.30 -21.19
C ASN A 298 -7.83 -12.07 -21.13
N TYR A 299 -6.58 -12.24 -20.70
CA TYR A 299 -5.58 -11.17 -20.72
C TYR A 299 -5.36 -10.62 -22.15
N ILE A 300 -5.15 -11.49 -23.15
CA ILE A 300 -4.98 -11.06 -24.55
C ILE A 300 -6.21 -10.29 -25.02
N ARG A 301 -7.41 -10.84 -24.80
CA ARG A 301 -8.67 -10.23 -25.23
C ARG A 301 -8.89 -8.84 -24.61
N LEU A 302 -8.74 -8.74 -23.28
CA LEU A 302 -8.90 -7.49 -22.55
C LEU A 302 -7.83 -6.48 -22.94
N SER A 303 -6.58 -6.92 -23.17
CA SER A 303 -5.49 -6.04 -23.60
C SER A 303 -5.76 -5.44 -24.97
N ARG A 304 -6.20 -6.25 -25.95
CA ARG A 304 -6.62 -5.76 -27.27
C ARG A 304 -7.80 -4.78 -27.17
N LYS A 305 -8.77 -5.06 -26.30
CA LYS A 305 -9.90 -4.15 -26.06
C LYS A 305 -9.45 -2.83 -25.43
N LEU A 306 -8.59 -2.87 -24.41
CA LEU A 306 -8.05 -1.67 -23.78
C LEU A 306 -7.23 -0.84 -24.77
N ASN A 307 -6.39 -1.48 -25.59
CA ASN A 307 -5.61 -0.78 -26.61
C ASN A 307 -6.51 -0.04 -27.61
N ARG A 308 -7.60 -0.65 -28.07
CA ARG A 308 -8.60 0.01 -28.93
C ARG A 308 -9.26 1.20 -28.23
N ILE A 309 -9.65 1.06 -26.96
CA ILE A 309 -10.24 2.16 -26.18
C ILE A 309 -9.26 3.34 -26.06
N LEU A 310 -7.98 3.03 -25.85
CA LEU A 310 -6.91 4.00 -25.61
C LEU A 310 -6.29 4.56 -26.91
N GLN A 311 -6.63 4.03 -28.08
CA GLN A 311 -6.31 4.63 -29.37
C GLN A 311 -7.25 5.82 -29.55
N VAL A 312 -6.70 7.02 -29.57
CA VAL A 312 -7.43 8.24 -29.88
C VAL A 312 -7.50 8.30 -31.40
N GLN A 313 -8.71 8.18 -31.97
CA GLN A 313 -8.91 8.59 -33.36
C GLN A 313 -8.78 10.12 -33.38
N PHE A 314 -7.75 10.60 -34.06
CA PHE A 314 -7.74 11.97 -34.54
C PHE A 314 -8.74 12.00 -35.69
N PHE A 315 -9.88 12.66 -35.48
CA PHE A 315 -10.70 13.15 -36.58
C PHE A 315 -10.54 14.67 -36.61
#